data_AF-A0A059LGC0-F1
#
_entry.id   AF-A0A059LGC0-F1
#
_cell.length_a   1.000
_cell.length_b   1.000
_cell.length_c   1.000
_cell.angle_alpha   90.00
_cell.angle_beta   90.00
_cell.angle_gamma   90.00
#
_symmetry.space_group_name_H-M   'P 1'
#
loop_
_entity.id
_entity.type
_entity.pdbx_description
1 polymer ?
#
loop_
_entity_poly.entity_id
_entity_poly.type
_entity_poly.pdbx_seq_one_letter_code
_entity_poly.pdbx_strand_id
1 'polypeptide(L)'
;MFNSLAVAGAGGKTVAVAGPREYAVRELLSAVHEVMREKDVSVPVPDAVARLAARCADALAAKTPFRLDPMFSKSSVDELLGNARRTLVEAQAADPGMWTAQDLEVEPLNVLEGHAIEYLRHYRIGGYSYGSHLAGGQGAVYRPPEAPGY
;
A
#
# COMPACT_ATOMS: atom_id res chain seq x y z
N MET A 1 -1.89 -13.69 -37.28
CA MET A 1 -1.30 -13.07 -36.07
C MET A 1 -2.15 -13.47 -34.89
N PHE A 2 -1.64 -14.35 -34.03
CA PHE A 2 -2.28 -14.69 -32.75
C PHE A 2 -1.86 -13.63 -31.73
N ASN A 3 -2.68 -12.58 -31.55
CA ASN A 3 -2.56 -11.76 -30.36
C ASN A 3 -3.12 -12.59 -29.21
N SER A 4 -2.25 -13.07 -28.33
CA SER A 4 -2.60 -13.74 -27.07
C SER A 4 -3.18 -12.74 -26.06
N LEU A 5 -4.18 -11.97 -26.46
CA LEU A 5 -5.00 -11.17 -25.56
C LEU A 5 -6.29 -11.96 -25.38
N ALA A 6 -6.60 -12.31 -24.12
CA ALA A 6 -7.74 -13.16 -23.78
C ALA A 6 -9.08 -12.53 -24.23
N VAL A 7 -9.15 -11.20 -24.28
CA VAL A 7 -10.35 -10.46 -24.65
C VAL A 7 -10.22 -9.89 -26.07
N ALA A 8 -11.05 -10.39 -26.98
CA ALA A 8 -11.13 -9.88 -28.35
C ALA A 8 -11.63 -8.42 -28.34
N GLY A 9 -10.95 -7.54 -29.10
CA GLY A 9 -11.36 -6.13 -29.23
C GLY A 9 -10.84 -5.19 -28.13
N ALA A 10 -9.93 -5.64 -27.25
CA ALA A 10 -9.22 -4.79 -26.29
C ALA A 10 -8.17 -3.86 -26.95
N GLY A 11 -7.75 -4.17 -28.18
CA GLY A 11 -6.73 -3.40 -28.90
C GLY A 11 -7.17 -1.97 -29.19
N GLY A 12 -6.39 -0.99 -28.74
CA GLY A 12 -6.63 0.43 -29.00
C GLY A 12 -7.63 1.10 -28.05
N LYS A 13 -8.09 0.40 -27.00
CA LYS A 13 -8.97 0.96 -25.97
C LYS A 13 -8.19 1.48 -24.78
N THR A 14 -8.67 2.59 -24.21
CA THR A 14 -8.21 3.07 -22.92
C THR A 14 -8.81 2.19 -21.83
N VAL A 15 -7.94 1.58 -21.02
CA VAL A 15 -8.34 0.77 -19.88
C VAL A 15 -7.92 1.51 -18.61
N ALA A 16 -8.84 1.65 -17.66
CA ALA A 16 -8.52 2.05 -16.30
C ALA A 16 -8.75 0.89 -15.33
N VAL A 17 -7.67 0.48 -14.68
CA VAL A 17 -7.70 -0.63 -13.72
C VAL A 17 -7.84 -0.05 -12.32
N ALA A 18 -8.87 -0.51 -11.62
CA ALA A 18 -9.24 -0.09 -10.28
C ALA A 18 -9.05 -1.22 -9.27
N GLY A 19 -8.75 -0.86 -8.03
CA GLY A 19 -8.92 -1.77 -6.90
C GLY A 19 -10.39 -1.99 -6.56
N PRO A 20 -10.72 -3.00 -5.72
CA PRO A 20 -12.10 -3.32 -5.37
C PRO A 20 -12.77 -2.26 -4.49
N ARG A 21 -11.99 -1.43 -3.81
CA ARG A 21 -12.45 -0.43 -2.85
C ARG A 21 -11.56 0.80 -2.87
N GLU A 22 -12.18 1.96 -2.66
CA GLU A 22 -11.47 3.21 -2.37
C GLU A 22 -11.00 3.22 -0.91
N TYR A 23 -9.71 3.44 -0.73
CA TYR A 23 -9.09 3.54 0.59
C TYR A 23 -8.61 4.96 0.85
N ALA A 24 -8.83 5.44 2.07
CA ALA A 24 -8.16 6.66 2.51
C ALA A 24 -6.68 6.34 2.75
N VAL A 25 -5.79 7.30 2.47
CA VAL A 25 -4.33 7.13 2.70
C VAL A 25 -4.02 6.72 4.14
N ARG A 26 -4.78 7.23 5.11
CA ARG A 26 -4.66 6.84 6.52
C ARG A 26 -5.04 5.39 6.80
N GLU A 27 -6.04 4.85 6.12
CA GLU A 27 -6.43 3.45 6.26
C GLU A 27 -5.33 2.53 5.72
N LEU A 28 -4.74 2.90 4.57
CA LEU A 28 -3.60 2.17 4.00
C LEU A 28 -2.39 2.19 4.95
N LEU A 29 -2.06 3.36 5.50
CA LEU A 29 -0.95 3.49 6.47
C LEU A 29 -1.18 2.64 7.73
N SER A 30 -2.39 2.66 8.28
CA SER A 30 -2.74 1.85 9.45
C SER A 30 -2.56 0.37 9.17
N ALA A 31 -3.01 -0.12 8.01
CA ALA A 31 -2.86 -1.51 7.63
C ALA A 31 -1.38 -1.91 7.43
N VAL A 32 -0.58 -1.03 6.83
CA VAL A 32 0.87 -1.24 6.68
C VAL A 32 1.55 -1.38 8.04
N HIS A 33 1.29 -0.46 8.97
CA HIS A 33 1.85 -0.50 10.32
C HIS A 33 1.44 -1.75 11.09
N GLU A 34 0.19 -2.19 10.95
CA GLU A 34 -0.31 -3.42 11.57
C GLU A 34 0.45 -4.66 11.05
N VAL A 35 0.63 -4.77 9.74
CA VAL A 35 1.34 -5.90 9.12
C VAL A 35 2.83 -5.90 9.47
N MET A 36 3.46 -4.71 9.50
CA MET A 36 4.85 -4.54 9.90
C MET A 36 5.08 -4.68 11.42
N ARG A 37 4.00 -4.66 12.22
CA ARG A 37 4.05 -4.63 13.70
C ARG A 37 4.81 -3.44 14.25
N GLU A 38 4.68 -2.31 13.58
CA GLU A 38 5.28 -1.05 14.03
C GLU A 38 4.22 -0.15 14.64
N LYS A 39 4.64 0.66 15.60
CA LYS A 39 3.76 1.69 16.15
C LYS A 39 3.63 2.80 15.11
N ASP A 40 2.40 3.20 14.82
CA ASP A 40 2.14 4.39 14.01
C ASP A 40 2.68 5.63 14.76
N VAL A 41 3.69 6.26 14.18
CA VAL A 41 4.31 7.53 14.61
C VAL A 41 4.13 8.62 13.55
N SER A 42 3.12 8.48 12.69
CA SER A 42 2.81 9.46 11.66
C SER A 42 2.44 10.83 12.27
N VAL A 43 2.94 11.89 11.63
CA VAL A 43 2.67 13.28 12.02
C VAL A 43 1.97 13.96 10.84
N PRO A 44 0.87 14.70 11.07
CA PRO A 44 0.24 15.47 10.02
C PRO A 44 1.17 16.60 9.55
N VAL A 45 1.46 16.62 8.25
CA VAL A 45 2.27 17.67 7.61
C VAL A 45 1.39 18.49 6.68
N PRO A 46 1.36 19.83 6.78
CA PRO A 46 0.62 20.67 5.85
C PRO A 46 1.17 20.58 4.42
N ASP A 47 0.29 20.59 3.42
CA ASP A 47 0.62 20.47 1.99
C ASP A 47 1.74 21.41 1.53
N ALA A 48 1.70 22.67 1.98
CA ALA A 48 2.70 23.67 1.61
C ALA A 48 4.10 23.30 2.12
N VAL A 49 4.17 22.74 3.33
CA VAL A 49 5.43 22.30 3.95
C VAL A 49 5.96 21.06 3.23
N ALA A 50 5.08 20.10 2.94
CA ALA A 50 5.46 18.88 2.21
C ALA A 50 6.02 19.21 0.81
N ARG A 51 5.35 20.09 0.05
CA ARG A 51 5.82 20.52 -1.28
C ARG A 51 7.13 21.31 -1.22
N LEU A 52 7.33 22.12 -0.19
CA LEU A 52 8.58 22.87 -0.01
C LEU A 52 9.74 21.91 0.29
N ALA A 53 9.56 20.98 1.21
CA ALA A 53 10.56 19.99 1.56
C ALA A 53 10.96 19.14 0.34
N ALA A 54 9.98 18.69 -0.44
CA ALA A 54 10.21 17.91 -1.65
C ALA A 54 10.98 18.67 -2.73
N ARG A 55 10.68 19.96 -2.94
CA ARG A 55 11.45 20.81 -3.86
C ARG A 55 12.90 20.99 -3.42
N CYS A 56 13.14 21.17 -2.12
CA CYS A 56 14.49 21.26 -1.59
C CYS A 56 15.26 19.95 -1.77
N ALA A 57 14.61 18.81 -1.53
CA ALA A 57 15.17 17.50 -1.78
C ALA A 57 15.55 17.34 -3.27
N ASP A 58 14.64 17.61 -4.20
CA ASP A 58 14.92 17.51 -5.64
C ASP A 58 16.05 18.44 -6.09
N ALA A 59 16.11 19.66 -5.56
CA ALA A 59 17.19 20.60 -5.85
C ALA A 59 18.55 20.10 -5.35
N LEU A 60 18.58 19.39 -4.21
CA LEU A 60 19.80 18.77 -3.68
C LEU A 60 20.19 17.54 -4.49
N ALA A 61 19.22 16.70 -4.86
CA ALA A 61 19.43 15.52 -5.71
C ALA A 61 19.95 15.90 -7.10
N ALA A 62 19.50 17.03 -7.67
CA ALA A 62 20.00 17.53 -8.94
C ALA A 62 21.45 18.04 -8.88
N LYS A 63 21.90 18.49 -7.69
CA LYS A 63 23.22 19.09 -7.49
C LYS A 63 24.27 18.12 -6.94
N THR A 64 23.84 16.95 -6.46
CA THR A 64 24.71 15.98 -5.83
C THR A 64 24.61 14.63 -6.55
N PRO A 65 25.68 13.80 -6.52
CA PRO A 65 25.59 12.44 -7.04
C PRO A 65 24.75 11.52 -6.15
N PHE A 66 24.20 12.02 -5.04
CA PHE A 66 23.38 11.26 -4.11
C PHE A 66 21.93 11.20 -4.61
N ARG A 67 21.46 9.97 -4.83
CA ARG A 67 20.05 9.72 -5.10
C ARG A 67 19.31 9.74 -3.77
N LEU A 68 18.56 10.81 -3.53
CA LEU A 68 17.59 10.84 -2.44
C LEU A 68 16.48 9.82 -2.72
N ASP A 69 15.86 9.35 -1.65
CA ASP A 69 14.73 8.43 -1.75
C ASP A 69 13.60 9.10 -2.56
N PRO A 70 13.17 8.48 -3.68
CA PRO A 70 12.16 9.04 -4.57
C PRO A 70 10.80 9.26 -3.88
N MET A 71 10.54 8.61 -2.75
CA MET A 71 9.33 8.81 -1.93
C MET A 71 9.21 10.23 -1.36
N PHE A 72 10.31 10.98 -1.29
CA PHE A 72 10.32 12.38 -0.85
C PHE A 72 10.44 13.38 -2.01
N SER A 73 10.37 12.92 -3.26
CA SER A 73 10.45 13.78 -4.44
C SER A 73 9.19 14.63 -4.62
N LYS A 74 9.31 15.75 -5.34
CA LYS A 74 8.15 16.59 -5.68
C LYS A 74 7.08 15.79 -6.41
N SER A 75 7.48 14.90 -7.32
CA SER A 75 6.55 14.07 -8.08
C SER A 75 5.72 13.18 -7.17
N SER A 76 6.34 12.52 -6.19
CA SER A 76 5.64 11.64 -5.25
C SER A 76 4.69 12.41 -4.34
N VAL A 77 5.12 13.57 -3.82
CA VAL A 77 4.25 14.43 -3.00
C VAL A 77 3.09 15.00 -3.82
N ASP A 78 3.34 15.45 -5.05
CA ASP A 78 2.30 15.94 -5.94
C ASP A 78 1.33 14.83 -6.34
N GLU A 79 1.79 13.58 -6.47
CA GLU A 79 0.96 12.40 -6.70
C GLU A 79 0.10 12.05 -5.48
N LEU A 80 0.67 11.98 -4.28
CA LEU A 80 -0.08 11.71 -3.05
C LEU A 80 -1.16 12.77 -2.77
N LEU A 81 -0.85 14.04 -3.02
CA LEU A 81 -1.78 15.15 -2.86
C LEU A 81 -2.76 15.28 -4.03
N GLY A 82 -2.35 14.88 -5.23
CA GLY A 82 -3.11 14.99 -6.48
C GLY A 82 -4.09 13.83 -6.72
N ASN A 83 -3.69 12.60 -6.36
CA ASN A 83 -4.52 11.40 -6.43
C ASN A 83 -5.67 11.43 -5.41
N ALA A 84 -5.61 12.31 -4.41
CA ALA A 84 -6.76 12.60 -3.56
C ALA A 84 -7.94 13.24 -4.33
N ARG A 85 -7.76 13.62 -5.62
CA ARG A 85 -8.74 14.40 -6.39
C ARG A 85 -9.15 13.83 -7.75
N ARG A 86 -8.65 12.67 -8.17
CA ARG A 86 -9.12 12.00 -9.40
C ARG A 86 -9.49 10.57 -9.08
N THR A 87 -10.76 10.35 -8.78
CA THR A 87 -11.29 8.99 -8.60
C THR A 87 -11.53 8.36 -9.98
N LEU A 88 -11.50 7.03 -10.03
CA LEU A 88 -11.88 6.29 -11.24
C LEU A 88 -13.31 6.63 -11.69
N VAL A 89 -14.17 7.00 -10.74
CA VAL A 89 -15.52 7.49 -10.99
C VAL A 89 -15.51 8.75 -11.85
N GLU A 90 -14.62 9.70 -11.57
CA GLU A 90 -14.47 10.91 -12.39
C GLU A 90 -13.88 10.63 -13.77
N ALA A 91 -12.92 9.70 -13.85
CA ALA A 91 -12.34 9.28 -15.12
C ALA A 91 -13.36 8.58 -16.03
N GLN A 92 -14.23 7.72 -15.47
CA GLN A 92 -15.31 7.05 -16.20
C GLN A 92 -16.42 8.01 -16.62
N ALA A 93 -16.71 9.03 -15.80
CA ALA A 93 -17.64 10.10 -16.17
C ALA A 93 -17.09 10.96 -17.34
N ALA A 94 -15.77 11.10 -17.45
CA ALA A 94 -15.12 11.88 -18.50
C ALA A 94 -14.94 11.10 -19.82
N ASP A 95 -14.82 9.78 -19.77
CA ASP A 95 -14.74 8.90 -20.95
C ASP A 95 -15.61 7.65 -20.77
N PRO A 96 -16.87 7.68 -21.26
CA PRO A 96 -17.78 6.53 -21.20
C PRO A 96 -17.31 5.30 -22.00
N GLY A 97 -16.32 5.46 -22.89
CA GLY A 97 -15.74 4.38 -23.68
C GLY A 97 -14.61 3.62 -22.97
N MET A 98 -14.23 4.06 -21.77
CA MET A 98 -13.13 3.50 -21.01
C MET A 98 -13.49 2.12 -20.44
N TRP A 99 -12.61 1.16 -20.65
CA TRP A 99 -12.75 -0.20 -20.15
C TRP A 99 -12.26 -0.32 -18.72
N THR A 100 -12.97 -1.12 -17.93
CA THR A 100 -12.68 -1.41 -16.53
C THR A 100 -12.16 -2.83 -16.36
N ALA A 101 -11.76 -3.20 -15.14
CA ALA A 101 -11.36 -4.58 -14.82
C ALA A 101 -12.50 -5.60 -15.10
N GLN A 102 -13.77 -5.17 -14.98
CA GLN A 102 -14.93 -6.01 -15.27
C GLN A 102 -15.05 -6.32 -16.77
N ASP A 103 -14.77 -5.35 -17.64
CA ASP A 103 -14.76 -5.54 -19.09
C ASP A 103 -13.64 -6.47 -19.57
N LEU A 104 -12.63 -6.68 -18.70
CA LEU A 104 -11.52 -7.60 -18.93
C LEU A 104 -11.72 -8.97 -18.29
N GLU A 105 -12.87 -9.22 -17.65
CA GLU A 105 -13.15 -10.46 -16.91
C GLU A 105 -12.13 -10.74 -15.78
N VAL A 106 -11.53 -9.69 -15.22
CA VAL A 106 -10.56 -9.78 -14.12
C VAL A 106 -11.18 -9.25 -12.83
N GLU A 107 -11.22 -10.08 -11.81
CA GLU A 107 -11.65 -9.67 -10.48
C GLU A 107 -10.47 -9.04 -9.71
N PRO A 108 -10.57 -7.78 -9.27
CA PRO A 108 -9.46 -7.10 -8.62
C PRO A 108 -9.24 -7.66 -7.21
N LEU A 109 -7.99 -7.97 -6.90
CA LEU A 109 -7.61 -8.47 -5.58
C LEU A 109 -7.74 -7.38 -4.50
N ASN A 110 -8.13 -7.77 -3.29
CA ASN A 110 -8.10 -6.87 -2.15
C ASN A 110 -6.64 -6.59 -1.74
N VAL A 111 -6.26 -5.32 -1.74
CA VAL A 111 -4.89 -4.88 -1.47
C VAL A 111 -4.47 -5.10 -0.01
N LEU A 112 -5.44 -5.12 0.92
CA LEU A 112 -5.17 -5.23 2.35
C LEU A 112 -5.13 -6.67 2.88
N GLU A 113 -5.44 -7.66 2.04
CA GLU A 113 -5.66 -9.04 2.49
C GLU A 113 -4.95 -10.04 1.59
N GLY A 114 -4.77 -11.25 2.14
CA GLY A 114 -4.21 -12.38 1.40
C GLY A 114 -2.83 -12.08 0.82
N HIS A 115 -2.61 -12.52 -0.42
CA HIS A 115 -1.32 -12.44 -1.10
C HIS A 115 -0.87 -11.00 -1.42
N ALA A 116 -1.82 -10.08 -1.62
CA ALA A 116 -1.52 -8.73 -2.06
C ALA A 116 -0.69 -7.94 -1.04
N ILE A 117 -0.81 -8.26 0.25
CA ILE A 117 -0.11 -7.57 1.35
C ILE A 117 1.10 -8.34 1.90
N GLU A 118 1.35 -9.57 1.42
CA GLU A 118 2.38 -10.45 2.01
C GLU A 118 3.80 -9.91 1.87
N TYR A 119 4.07 -9.10 0.85
CA TYR A 119 5.38 -8.48 0.66
C TYR A 119 5.81 -7.62 1.87
N LEU A 120 4.85 -7.05 2.61
CA LEU A 120 5.13 -6.28 3.83
C LEU A 120 5.65 -7.13 4.99
N ARG A 121 5.41 -8.45 4.96
CA ARG A 121 5.95 -9.36 5.99
C ARG A 121 7.48 -9.38 6.00
N HIS A 122 8.13 -9.02 4.89
CA HIS A 122 9.58 -8.89 4.83
C HIS A 122 10.11 -7.76 5.73
N TYR A 123 9.33 -6.70 5.92
CA TYR A 123 9.70 -5.54 6.73
C TYR A 123 9.24 -5.63 8.18
N ARG A 124 8.61 -6.74 8.56
CA ARG A 124 8.08 -6.90 9.91
C ARG A 124 9.21 -6.96 10.92
N ILE A 125 9.10 -6.14 11.96
CA ILE A 125 10.02 -6.18 13.09
C ILE A 125 9.60 -7.33 14.02
N GLY A 126 10.51 -8.30 14.19
CA GLY A 126 10.31 -9.48 15.04
C GLY A 126 9.87 -10.73 14.27
N GLY A 127 10.24 -11.91 14.80
CA GLY A 127 10.00 -13.20 14.15
C GLY A 127 8.52 -13.60 14.03
N TYR A 128 8.29 -14.77 13.44
CA TYR A 128 6.98 -15.42 13.48
C TYR A 128 6.55 -15.66 14.94
N SER A 129 5.25 -15.54 15.21
CA SER A 129 4.69 -15.80 16.55
C SER A 129 4.77 -17.28 16.96
N TYR A 130 5.31 -18.15 16.10
CA TYR A 130 5.66 -19.52 16.46
C TYR A 130 6.93 -19.51 17.32
N GLY A 131 6.74 -19.53 18.64
CA GLY A 131 7.83 -19.73 19.62
C GLY A 131 8.58 -18.48 20.09
N SER A 132 8.24 -17.27 19.61
CA SER A 132 8.78 -16.04 20.20
C SER A 132 7.99 -15.65 21.45
N HIS A 133 8.43 -16.15 22.60
CA HIS A 133 8.15 -15.48 23.87
C HIS A 133 8.77 -14.07 23.78
N LEU A 134 7.96 -13.09 23.40
CA LEU A 134 8.27 -11.70 23.69
C LEU A 134 8.32 -11.58 25.22
N ALA A 135 9.53 -11.59 25.76
CA ALA A 135 9.80 -11.25 27.15
C ALA A 135 9.49 -9.75 27.32
N GLY A 136 8.22 -9.43 27.51
CA GLY A 136 7.74 -8.05 27.56
C GLY A 136 6.23 -7.97 27.55
N GLY A 137 5.57 -8.69 28.46
CA GLY A 137 4.11 -8.65 28.62
C GLY A 137 3.60 -9.98 29.15
N GLN A 138 3.44 -10.04 30.47
CA GLN A 138 2.73 -11.09 31.23
C GLN A 138 2.57 -12.43 30.50
N GLY A 139 3.65 -13.23 30.51
CA GLY A 139 3.56 -14.62 30.12
C GLY A 139 2.59 -15.32 31.06
N ALA A 140 1.41 -15.69 30.54
CA ALA A 140 0.60 -16.72 31.16
C ALA A 140 1.46 -17.99 31.18
N VAL A 141 2.03 -18.27 32.35
CA VAL A 141 2.73 -19.53 32.62
C VAL A 141 1.69 -20.62 32.44
N TYR A 142 1.83 -21.42 31.37
CA TYR A 142 1.08 -22.66 31.26
C TYR A 142 1.49 -23.55 32.44
N ARG A 143 0.61 -23.64 33.43
CA ARG A 143 0.74 -24.58 34.54
C ARG A 143 0.12 -25.90 34.05
N PRO A 144 0.91 -26.96 33.84
CA PRO A 144 0.31 -28.25 33.52
C PRO A 144 -0.63 -28.67 34.66
N PRO A 145 -1.75 -29.34 34.37
CA PRO A 145 -2.64 -29.85 35.42
C PRO A 145 -1.83 -30.77 36.32
N GLU A 146 -1.89 -30.53 37.62
CA GLU A 146 -1.25 -31.36 38.63
C GLU A 146 -1.75 -32.80 38.46
N ALA A 147 -0.82 -33.74 38.26
CA ALA A 147 -1.16 -35.14 38.12
C ALA A 147 -1.90 -35.60 39.39
N PRO A 148 -3.01 -36.35 39.27
CA PRO A 148 -3.71 -36.85 40.44
C PRO A 148 -2.76 -37.77 41.22
N GLY A 149 -2.48 -37.36 42.45
CA GLY A 149 -1.66 -38.14 43.38
C GLY A 149 -2.29 -39.51 43.63
N TYR A 150 -1.46 -40.54 43.56
CA TYR A 150 -1.70 -41.86 44.14
C TYR A 150 -0.63 -42.11 45.19
#